data_AF-A0A2J6TUY7-F1
#
_entry.id   AF-A0A2J6TUY7-F1
#
_cell.length_a   1.000
_cell.length_b   1.000
_cell.length_c   1.000
_cell.angle_alpha   90.00
_cell.angle_beta   90.00
_cell.angle_gamma   90.00
#
_symmetry.space_group_name_H-M   'P 1'
#
loop_
_entity.id
_entity.type
_entity.pdbx_description
1 polymer ?
#
loop_
_entity_poly.entity_id
_entity_poly.type
_entity_poly.pdbx_seq_one_letter_code
_entity_poly.pdbx_strand_id
1 'polypeptide(L)'
;MPPELYEIEEHIAKASYAIDNNPYLRDIKAAKQFRALYERLMARGQNKKLSVLQDNTLKKYILILQYSGRRANIYEIRIAIGRLLF
;
A
#
# COMPACT_ATOMS: atom_id res chain seq x y z
N MET A 1 -14.62 -9.73 -25.87
CA MET A 1 -13.20 -10.13 -25.77
C MET A 1 -12.74 -9.87 -24.35
N PRO A 2 -12.01 -10.79 -23.70
CA PRO A 2 -11.34 -10.46 -22.44
C PRO A 2 -10.36 -9.30 -22.71
N PRO A 3 -10.22 -8.34 -21.77
CA PRO A 3 -9.27 -7.25 -21.93
C PRO A 3 -7.85 -7.81 -22.13
N GLU A 4 -7.09 -7.17 -23.01
CA GLU A 4 -5.71 -7.55 -23.23
C GLU A 4 -4.90 -7.34 -21.95
N LEU A 5 -3.90 -8.20 -21.71
CA LEU A 5 -3.12 -8.20 -20.48
C LEU A 5 -2.47 -6.84 -20.20
N TYR A 6 -2.15 -6.11 -21.27
CA TYR A 6 -1.64 -4.74 -21.27
C TYR A 6 -2.63 -3.73 -20.68
N GLU A 7 -3.91 -3.79 -21.07
CA GLU A 7 -4.95 -2.89 -20.56
C GLU A 7 -5.17 -3.09 -19.06
N ILE A 8 -5.10 -4.33 -18.59
CA ILE A 8 -5.23 -4.67 -17.17
C ILE A 8 -4.07 -4.04 -16.37
N GLU A 9 -2.84 -4.14 -16.87
CA GLU A 9 -1.67 -3.53 -16.21
C GLU A 9 -1.70 -2.01 -16.22
N GLU A 10 -2.19 -1.41 -17.31
CA GLU A 10 -2.34 0.03 -17.45
C GLU A 10 -3.38 0.58 -16.46
N HIS A 11 -4.51 -0.11 -16.30
CA HIS A 11 -5.55 0.24 -15.34
C HIS A 11 -5.03 0.17 -13.90
N ILE A 12 -4.26 -0.87 -13.57
CA ILE A 12 -3.61 -1.03 -12.27
C ILE A 12 -2.58 0.08 -12.04
N ALA A 13 -1.79 0.44 -13.06
CA ALA A 13 -0.80 1.52 -12.95
C ALA A 13 -1.47 2.87 -12.69
N LYS A 14 -2.54 3.20 -13.40
CA LYS A 14 -3.31 4.43 -13.21
C LYS A 14 -3.97 4.48 -11.83
N ALA A 15 -4.57 3.37 -11.37
CA ALA A 15 -5.13 3.27 -10.04
C ALA A 15 -4.07 3.46 -8.94
N SER A 16 -2.92 2.81 -9.08
CA SER A 16 -1.81 2.91 -8.15
C SER A 16 -1.27 4.34 -8.10
N TYR A 17 -1.08 4.97 -9.26
CA TYR A 17 -0.63 6.36 -9.34
C TYR A 17 -1.62 7.33 -8.70
N ALA A 18 -2.93 7.10 -8.85
CA ALA A 18 -3.95 7.95 -8.23
C ALA A 18 -3.99 7.82 -6.70
N ILE A 19 -3.78 6.60 -6.16
CA ILE A 19 -3.64 6.37 -4.72
C ILE A 19 -2.36 7.07 -4.20
N ASP A 20 -1.26 6.93 -4.95
CA ASP A 20 0.03 7.50 -4.59
C ASP A 20 0.02 9.03 -4.50
N ASN A 21 -0.76 9.70 -5.36
CA ASN A 21 -0.88 11.16 -5.37
C ASN A 21 -2.00 11.69 -4.48
N ASN A 22 -2.97 10.85 -4.10
CA ASN A 22 -4.07 11.25 -3.23
C ASN A 22 -4.21 10.28 -2.05
N PRO A 23 -3.62 10.61 -0.90
CA PRO A 23 -3.61 9.73 0.27
C PRO A 23 -5.01 9.50 0.90
N TYR A 24 -6.01 10.32 0.54
CA TYR A 24 -7.39 10.13 0.98
C TYR A 24 -8.23 9.25 0.02
N LEU A 25 -7.67 8.90 -1.15
CA LEU A 25 -8.33 8.05 -2.12
C LEU A 25 -8.23 6.59 -1.68
N ARG A 26 -9.31 6.07 -1.10
CA ARG A 26 -9.38 4.65 -0.71
C ARG A 26 -9.13 3.73 -1.89
N ASP A 27 -8.34 2.68 -1.67
CA ASP A 27 -7.92 1.70 -2.68
C ASP A 27 -9.09 1.09 -3.47
N ILE A 28 -10.21 0.81 -2.80
CA ILE A 28 -11.43 0.27 -3.43
C ILE A 28 -12.05 1.30 -4.40
N LYS A 29 -12.03 2.59 -4.04
CA LYS A 29 -12.53 3.67 -4.90
C LYS A 29 -11.62 3.87 -6.11
N ALA A 30 -10.30 3.84 -5.92
CA ALA A 30 -9.34 3.89 -7.02
C ALA A 30 -9.49 2.69 -7.96
N ALA A 31 -9.57 1.46 -7.43
CA ALA A 31 -9.79 0.26 -8.24
C ALA A 31 -11.05 0.36 -9.10
N LYS A 32 -12.15 0.84 -8.50
CA LYS A 32 -13.42 1.05 -9.22
C LYS A 32 -13.31 2.16 -10.29
N GLN A 33 -12.67 3.28 -9.96
CA GLN A 33 -12.53 4.42 -10.86
C GLN A 33 -11.71 4.09 -12.11
N PHE A 34 -10.64 3.31 -11.95
CA PHE A 34 -9.74 2.96 -13.04
C PHE A 34 -10.00 1.56 -13.61
N ARG A 35 -11.10 0.90 -13.22
CA ARG A 35 -11.43 -0.48 -13.61
C ARG A 35 -10.26 -1.44 -13.40
N ALA A 36 -9.51 -1.24 -12.33
CA ALA A 36 -8.38 -2.07 -11.95
C ALA A 36 -8.86 -3.24 -11.08
N LEU A 37 -8.25 -4.40 -11.27
CA LEU A 37 -8.56 -5.58 -10.48
C LEU A 37 -7.98 -5.39 -9.07
N TYR A 38 -8.86 -5.22 -8.07
CA TYR A 38 -8.49 -4.81 -6.71
C TYR A 38 -7.40 -5.69 -6.09
N GLU A 39 -7.49 -7.01 -6.27
CA GLU A 39 -6.48 -7.95 -5.75
C GLU A 39 -5.08 -7.69 -6.31
N ARG A 40 -4.97 -7.44 -7.63
CA ARG A 40 -3.69 -7.13 -8.28
C ARG A 40 -3.19 -5.73 -7.89
N LEU A 41 -4.08 -4.77 -7.70
CA LEU A 41 -3.74 -3.44 -7.21
C LEU A 41 -3.12 -3.51 -5.80
N MET A 42 -3.74 -4.27 -4.91
CA MET A 42 -3.25 -4.49 -3.55
C MET A 42 -1.91 -5.25 -3.53
N ALA A 43 -1.73 -6.24 -4.40
CA ALA A 43 -0.45 -6.94 -4.54
C ALA A 43 0.68 -6.00 -4.99
N ARG A 44 0.37 -5.00 -5.83
CA ARG A 44 1.36 -4.01 -6.28
C ARG A 44 1.70 -2.99 -5.20
N GLY A 45 0.71 -2.54 -4.41
CA GLY A 45 0.93 -1.69 -3.24
C GLY A 45 1.81 -2.35 -2.17
N GLN A 46 1.71 -3.67 -2.00
CA GLN A 46 2.57 -4.44 -1.09
C GLN A 46 4.05 -4.51 -1.54
N ASN A 47 4.32 -4.29 -2.83
CA ASN A 47 5.68 -4.30 -3.39
C ASN A 47 6.32 -2.90 -3.47
N LYS A 48 5.65 -1.86 -2.95
CA LYS A 48 6.21 -0.52 -2.92
C LYS A 48 7.33 -0.48 -1.89
N LYS A 49 8.58 -0.36 -2.34
CA LYS A 49 9.73 -0.18 -1.45
C LYS A 49 9.52 1.07 -0.62
N LEU A 50 9.57 0.92 0.70
CA LEU A 50 9.61 2.05 1.63
C LEU A 50 10.84 2.91 1.31
N SER A 51 10.68 4.23 1.37
CA SER A 51 11.84 5.13 1.36
C SER A 51 12.71 4.84 2.59
N VAL A 52 13.99 5.22 2.52
CA VAL A 52 14.94 5.04 3.64
C VAL A 52 14.40 5.66 4.94
N LEU A 53 13.72 6.80 4.84
CA LEU A 53 13.10 7.47 5.98
C LEU A 53 11.92 6.66 6.56
N GLN A 54 11.05 6.12 5.70
CA GLN A 54 9.91 5.30 6.11
C GLN A 54 10.36 3.98 6.73
N ASP A 55 11.37 3.32 6.15
CA ASP A 55 11.94 2.08 6.67
C ASP A 55 12.58 2.30 8.05
N ASN A 56 13.38 3.37 8.21
CA ASN A 56 13.96 3.72 9.50
C ASN A 56 12.91 4.09 10.55
N THR A 57 11.82 4.75 10.16
CA THR A 57 10.74 5.10 11.09
C THR A 57 9.94 3.86 11.51
N LEU A 58 9.69 2.94 10.58
CA LEU A 58 9.05 1.65 10.89
C LEU A 58 9.90 0.82 11.86
N LYS A 59 11.22 0.74 11.63
CA LYS A 59 12.15 0.07 12.54
C LYS A 59 12.10 0.64 13.96
N LYS A 60 12.11 1.98 14.09
CA LYS A 60 11.97 2.66 15.38
C LYS A 60 10.64 2.31 16.06
N TYR A 61 9.54 2.32 15.33
CA TYR A 61 8.22 1.97 15.88
C TYR A 61 8.16 0.52 16.38
N ILE A 62 8.71 -0.43 15.61
CA ILE A 62 8.79 -1.85 16.02
C ILE A 62 9.65 -2.01 17.29
N LEU A 63 10.77 -1.29 17.38
CA LEU A 63 11.62 -1.26 18.57
C LEU A 63 10.88 -0.72 19.79
N ILE A 64 10.11 0.37 19.65
CA ILE A 64 9.29 0.93 20.74
C ILE A 64 8.23 -0.08 21.20
N LEU A 65 7.58 -0.80 20.28
CA LEU A 65 6.63 -1.86 20.62
C LEU A 65 7.29 -2.98 21.42
N GLN A 66 8.46 -3.45 21.00
CA GLN A 66 9.23 -4.45 21.74
C GLN A 66 9.62 -3.99 23.15
N TYR A 67 10.14 -2.76 23.30
CA TYR A 67 10.52 -2.22 24.61
C TYR A 67 9.32 -1.98 25.54
N SER A 68 8.13 -1.75 24.99
CA SER A 68 6.89 -1.63 25.77
C SER A 68 6.25 -2.97 26.13
N GLY A 69 6.92 -4.10 25.86
CA GLY A 69 6.42 -5.44 26.16
C GLY A 69 5.30 -5.91 25.24
N ARG A 70 4.99 -5.15 24.18
CA ARG A 70 3.98 -5.50 23.18
C ARG A 70 4.65 -6.25 22.04
N ARG A 71 4.18 -7.47 21.74
CA ARG A 71 4.60 -8.14 20.50
C ARG A 71 4.04 -7.35 19.33
N ALA A 72 4.91 -6.99 18.39
CA ALA A 72 4.50 -6.29 17.18
C ALA A 72 3.56 -7.18 16.37
N ASN A 73 2.26 -6.88 16.45
CA ASN A 73 1.23 -7.61 15.72
C ASN A 73 1.34 -7.25 14.23
N ILE A 74 1.32 -8.25 13.35
CA ILE A 74 1.43 -8.07 11.90
C ILE A 74 0.36 -7.10 11.37
N TYR A 75 -0.82 -7.05 12.01
CA TYR A 75 -1.88 -6.08 11.69
C TYR A 75 -1.50 -4.65 12.10
N GLU A 76 -0.90 -4.45 13.27
CA GLU A 76 -0.45 -3.12 13.72
C GLU A 76 0.74 -2.61 12.88
N ILE A 77 1.64 -3.50 12.48
CA ILE A 77 2.73 -3.18 11.56
C ILE A 77 2.16 -2.76 10.20
N ARG A 78 1.17 -3.49 9.66
CA ARG A 78 0.51 -3.09 8.40
C ARG A 78 -0.18 -1.73 8.51
N ILE A 79 -0.85 -1.45 9.63
CA ILE A 79 -1.47 -0.14 9.88
C ILE A 79 -0.40 0.97 9.99
N ALA A 80 0.71 0.72 10.68
CA ALA A 80 1.80 1.68 10.82
C ALA A 80 2.52 1.94 9.49
N ILE A 81 2.72 0.91 8.66
CA ILE A 81 3.21 1.05 7.28
C ILE A 81 2.23 1.89 6.46
N GLY A 82 0.93 1.62 6.57
CA GLY A 82 -0.11 2.44 5.94
C GLY A 82 0.03 3.91 6.33
N ARG A 83 0.19 4.21 7.62
CA ARG A 83 0.41 5.57 8.13
C ARG A 83 1.74 6.21 7.74
N LEU A 84 2.76 5.42 7.41
CA LEU A 84 4.08 5.91 6.97
C LEU A 84 4.13 6.23 5.47
N LEU A 85 3.26 5.59 4.70
CA LEU A 85 3.03 5.91 3.29
C LEU A 85 2.11 7.13 3.10
N PHE A 86 1.58 7.67 4.20
CA PHE A 86 0.76 8.89 4.31
C PHE A 86 1.49 9.96 5.15
#